data_AF-A0A242E305-F1
#
_entry.id   AF-A0A242E305-F1
#
_cell.length_a   1.000
_cell.length_b   1.000
_cell.length_c   1.000
_cell.angle_alpha   90.00
_cell.angle_beta   90.00
_cell.angle_gamma   90.00
#
_symmetry.space_group_name_H-M   'P 1'
#
loop_
_entity.id
_entity.type
_entity.pdbx_description
1 polymer ?
#
loop_
_entity_poly.entity_id
_entity_poly.type
_entity_poly.pdbx_seq_one_letter_code
_entity_poly.pdbx_strand_id
1 'polypeptide(L)'
;MGLLKLISNRISTEWKEKFNKNIDYLNDLEKKLSDQDKTTNSRIDNLVINSGGDSPNEVVDARVNREGATFETLQGRLLATETKQESEIAALTDRQNATAEQVDQLNTSVETIIGGSNNNLDLYVSAEKGSDQAGDGTEEKPFATIQTAVNQIPLICTQVVTIWIDNGVYLEDVVVKNINASQIHIRPKDNVDDDGYTTGADRSVKVRRISFSYCSGYFRIYGLQGVDQANTSSTFYIENSGYLAVACVTCKEDTKSIKDHVAVRANAAKCHIYNSYFENQNTVIHSALLADVLASSLNNGKNNNIGMVANNATMRDGMSKTMAFATTRHQIVNSGLIIAKGQVLS
;
A
#
# COMPACT_ATOMS: atom_id res chain seq x y z
N MET A 1 85.53 -23.39 -27.09
CA MET A 1 86.59 -22.80 -27.94
C MET A 1 86.19 -23.13 -29.36
N GLY A 2 85.89 -22.12 -30.18
CA GLY A 2 85.37 -22.35 -31.53
C GLY A 2 86.41 -22.98 -32.46
N LEU A 3 85.93 -23.50 -33.58
CA LEU A 3 86.75 -24.05 -34.66
C LEU A 3 87.73 -23.00 -35.19
N LEU A 4 88.98 -23.41 -35.41
CA LEU A 4 90.09 -22.53 -35.78
C LEU A 4 90.20 -22.33 -37.29
N LYS A 5 90.40 -21.08 -37.71
CA LYS A 5 90.67 -20.72 -39.11
C LYS A 5 92.10 -21.07 -39.52
N LEU A 6 92.30 -21.35 -40.80
CA LEU A 6 93.64 -21.52 -41.37
C LEU A 6 94.22 -20.15 -41.74
N ILE A 7 95.25 -19.72 -41.01
CA ILE A 7 95.85 -18.38 -41.15
C ILE A 7 97.27 -18.44 -41.75
N SER A 8 98.06 -19.50 -41.52
CA SER A 8 99.44 -19.59 -42.01
C SER A 8 99.78 -20.96 -42.63
N ASN A 9 99.60 -21.10 -43.95
CA ASN A 9 100.14 -22.24 -44.72
C ASN A 9 100.34 -21.87 -46.21
N ARG A 10 101.01 -22.74 -47.00
CA ARG A 10 101.34 -22.54 -48.44
C ARG A 10 100.17 -22.82 -49.41
N ILE A 11 98.94 -22.96 -48.91
CA ILE A 11 97.76 -23.26 -49.74
C ILE A 11 97.26 -22.00 -50.46
N SER A 12 96.66 -22.16 -51.64
CA SER A 12 96.11 -21.06 -52.44
C SER A 12 95.08 -20.24 -51.66
N THR A 13 95.07 -18.93 -51.91
CA THR A 13 94.24 -17.96 -51.18
C THR A 13 92.74 -18.28 -51.27
N GLU A 14 92.25 -18.67 -52.46
CA GLU A 14 90.83 -19.03 -52.65
C GLU A 14 90.37 -20.21 -51.78
N TRP A 15 91.23 -21.21 -51.57
CA TRP A 15 90.86 -22.37 -50.76
C TRP A 15 90.78 -22.01 -49.27
N LYS A 16 91.70 -21.16 -48.80
CA LYS A 16 91.67 -20.63 -47.43
C LYS A 16 90.39 -19.83 -47.17
N GLU A 17 89.98 -19.00 -48.12
CA GLU A 17 88.75 -18.22 -47.97
C GLU A 17 87.51 -19.11 -47.91
N LYS A 18 87.39 -20.11 -48.78
CA LYS A 18 86.27 -21.08 -48.72
C LYS A 18 86.27 -21.87 -47.42
N PHE A 19 87.42 -22.36 -46.98
CA PHE A 19 87.53 -23.10 -45.72
C PHE A 19 87.17 -22.20 -44.53
N ASN A 20 87.72 -21.00 -44.45
CA ASN A 20 87.47 -20.09 -43.33
C ASN A 20 86.01 -19.60 -43.30
N LYS A 21 85.36 -19.41 -44.45
CA LYS A 21 83.91 -19.14 -44.52
C LYS A 21 83.07 -20.31 -43.98
N ASN A 22 83.46 -21.55 -44.27
CA ASN A 22 82.80 -22.72 -43.70
C ASN A 22 83.03 -22.83 -42.19
N ILE A 23 84.22 -22.47 -41.70
CA ILE A 23 84.53 -22.42 -40.26
C ILE A 23 83.70 -21.34 -39.56
N ASP A 24 83.54 -20.16 -40.17
CA ASP A 24 82.66 -19.11 -39.65
C ASP A 24 81.21 -19.59 -39.57
N TYR A 25 80.71 -20.19 -40.64
CA TYR A 25 79.35 -20.75 -40.67
C TYR A 25 79.15 -21.80 -39.57
N LEU A 26 80.11 -22.70 -39.36
CA LEU A 26 80.03 -23.74 -38.33
C LEU A 26 80.09 -23.14 -36.92
N ASN A 27 80.93 -22.14 -36.67
CA ASN A 27 81.00 -21.45 -35.37
C ASN A 27 79.69 -20.70 -35.05
N ASP A 28 79.08 -20.04 -36.04
CA ASP A 28 77.79 -19.38 -35.87
C ASP A 28 76.67 -20.39 -35.59
N LEU A 29 76.72 -21.57 -36.23
CA LEU A 29 75.77 -22.65 -36.00
C LEU A 29 75.90 -23.24 -34.59
N GLU A 30 77.14 -23.46 -34.11
CA GLU A 30 77.44 -23.93 -32.75
C GLU A 30 76.90 -22.96 -31.70
N LYS A 31 77.10 -21.65 -31.91
CA LYS A 31 76.59 -20.62 -31.01
C LYS A 31 75.06 -20.59 -30.99
N LYS A 32 74.41 -20.64 -32.16
CA LYS A 32 72.96 -20.65 -32.26
C LYS A 32 72.35 -21.89 -31.57
N LEU A 33 72.97 -23.05 -31.72
CA LEU A 33 72.54 -24.28 -31.05
C LEU A 33 72.67 -24.16 -29.52
N SER A 34 73.80 -23.63 -29.03
CA SER A 34 74.01 -23.40 -27.60
C SER A 34 72.99 -22.43 -26.98
N ASP A 35 72.65 -21.36 -27.71
CA ASP A 35 71.65 -20.39 -27.24
C ASP A 35 70.21 -20.97 -27.26
N GLN A 36 69.91 -21.83 -28.25
CA GLN A 36 68.65 -22.59 -28.28
C GLN A 36 68.55 -23.62 -27.14
N ASP A 37 69.64 -24.33 -26.84
CA ASP A 37 69.68 -25.29 -25.74
C ASP A 37 69.48 -24.61 -24.39
N LYS A 38 70.12 -23.45 -24.15
CA LYS A 38 69.90 -22.65 -22.94
C LYS A 38 68.44 -22.20 -22.81
N THR A 39 67.86 -21.70 -23.89
CA THR A 39 66.46 -21.24 -23.91
C THR A 39 65.49 -22.41 -23.66
N THR A 40 65.77 -23.57 -24.25
CA THR A 40 64.97 -24.78 -24.08
C THR A 40 65.08 -25.32 -22.66
N ASN A 41 66.29 -25.38 -22.09
CA ASN A 41 66.51 -25.80 -20.71
C ASN A 41 65.83 -24.86 -19.72
N SER A 42 65.90 -23.53 -19.89
CA SER A 42 65.16 -22.59 -19.04
C SER A 42 63.64 -22.74 -19.16
N ARG A 43 63.11 -23.13 -20.32
CA ARG A 43 61.68 -23.45 -20.48
C ARG A 43 61.31 -24.77 -19.82
N ILE A 44 62.18 -25.77 -19.91
CA ILE A 44 62.01 -27.07 -19.26
C ILE A 44 62.07 -26.88 -17.74
N ASP A 45 63.06 -26.18 -17.19
CA ASP A 45 63.20 -25.90 -15.75
C ASP A 45 61.97 -25.21 -15.14
N ASN A 46 61.28 -24.36 -15.92
CA ASN A 46 60.00 -23.75 -15.50
C ASN A 46 58.79 -24.69 -15.67
N LEU A 47 58.92 -25.75 -16.48
CA LEU A 47 57.97 -26.86 -16.61
C LEU A 47 58.32 -28.04 -15.68
N VAL A 48 59.48 -28.05 -15.02
CA VAL A 48 59.95 -29.13 -14.13
C VAL A 48 59.06 -29.14 -12.88
N ILE A 49 57.99 -29.93 -13.01
CA ILE A 49 57.59 -30.97 -12.06
C ILE A 49 58.67 -31.17 -10.98
N ASN A 50 58.37 -30.85 -9.72
CA ASN A 50 59.20 -31.34 -8.61
C ASN A 50 59.07 -32.88 -8.59
N SER A 51 59.91 -33.59 -9.33
CA SER A 51 59.95 -35.05 -9.30
C SER A 51 60.81 -35.47 -8.11
N GLY A 52 60.19 -35.78 -6.98
CA GLY A 52 60.88 -36.34 -5.82
C GLY A 52 59.96 -36.57 -4.62
N GLY A 53 59.73 -37.84 -4.28
CA GLY A 53 58.94 -38.30 -3.12
C GLY A 53 57.51 -38.73 -3.45
N ASP A 54 56.71 -39.06 -2.43
CA ASP A 54 55.29 -39.48 -2.53
C ASP A 54 54.33 -38.37 -3.03
N SER A 55 54.87 -37.27 -3.59
CA SER A 55 54.11 -36.09 -3.99
C SER A 55 53.85 -36.09 -5.51
N PRO A 56 52.61 -35.83 -5.97
CA PRO A 56 52.27 -35.83 -7.39
C PRO A 56 53.01 -34.74 -8.18
N ASN A 57 53.31 -35.05 -9.44
CA ASN A 57 53.96 -34.14 -10.38
C ASN A 57 53.07 -32.93 -10.73
N GLU A 58 53.34 -31.76 -10.15
CA GLU A 58 52.56 -30.53 -10.42
C GLU A 58 53.43 -29.29 -10.64
N VAL A 59 52.88 -28.30 -11.35
CA VAL A 59 53.52 -27.01 -11.60
C VAL A 59 53.45 -26.16 -10.32
N VAL A 60 54.59 -25.80 -9.75
CA VAL A 60 54.69 -25.08 -8.45
C VAL A 60 53.93 -23.75 -8.48
N ASP A 61 53.96 -23.02 -9.59
CA ASP A 61 53.23 -21.76 -9.75
C ASP A 61 51.71 -21.95 -9.71
N ALA A 62 51.22 -23.14 -10.05
CA ALA A 62 49.82 -23.51 -9.90
C ALA A 62 49.40 -23.73 -8.43
N ARG A 63 50.31 -23.58 -7.46
CA ARG A 63 49.97 -23.59 -6.02
C ARG A 63 49.65 -22.21 -5.47
N VAL A 64 49.87 -21.14 -6.23
CA VAL A 64 49.59 -19.77 -5.79
C VAL A 64 48.20 -19.35 -6.25
N ASN A 65 47.36 -18.79 -5.38
CA ASN A 65 46.06 -18.26 -5.77
C ASN A 65 46.15 -16.79 -6.25
N ARG A 66 45.04 -16.23 -6.72
CA ARG A 66 44.98 -14.83 -7.22
C ARG A 66 45.33 -13.76 -6.16
N GLU A 67 45.27 -14.12 -4.88
CA GLU A 67 45.55 -13.25 -3.73
C GLU A 67 47.02 -13.37 -3.29
N GLY A 68 47.82 -14.20 -3.97
CA GLY A 68 49.24 -14.43 -3.67
C GLY A 68 49.49 -15.45 -2.56
N ALA A 69 48.46 -16.17 -2.09
CA ALA A 69 48.61 -17.21 -1.08
C ALA A 69 49.13 -18.52 -1.71
N THR A 70 50.17 -19.10 -1.13
CA THR A 70 50.82 -20.34 -1.58
C THR A 70 50.27 -21.54 -0.82
N PHE A 71 49.91 -22.61 -1.54
CA PHE A 71 49.38 -23.86 -0.98
C PHE A 71 50.43 -24.98 -1.07
N GLU A 72 50.30 -26.02 -0.24
CA GLU A 72 51.23 -27.16 -0.28
C GLU A 72 51.13 -27.95 -1.59
N THR A 73 49.91 -28.06 -2.13
CA THR A 73 49.62 -28.71 -3.42
C THR A 73 48.62 -27.93 -4.26
N LEU A 74 48.57 -28.16 -5.58
CA LEU A 74 47.54 -27.62 -6.47
C LEU A 74 46.15 -28.13 -6.05
N GLN A 75 46.06 -29.40 -5.66
CA GLN A 75 44.83 -29.98 -5.13
C GLN A 75 44.34 -29.22 -3.90
N GLY A 76 45.25 -28.87 -2.96
CA GLY A 76 44.92 -28.05 -1.79
C GLY A 76 44.39 -26.67 -2.16
N ARG A 77 44.97 -26.01 -3.18
CA ARG A 77 44.48 -24.73 -3.70
C ARG A 77 43.08 -24.86 -4.32
N LEU A 78 42.86 -25.88 -5.15
CA LEU A 78 41.57 -26.14 -5.80
C LEU A 78 40.49 -26.42 -4.77
N LEU A 79 40.75 -27.30 -3.81
CA LEU A 79 39.82 -27.62 -2.73
C LEU A 79 39.47 -26.38 -1.90
N ALA A 80 40.47 -25.57 -1.51
CA ALA A 80 40.21 -24.33 -0.77
C ALA A 80 39.36 -23.33 -1.58
N THR A 81 39.55 -23.29 -2.90
CA THR A 81 38.76 -22.44 -3.80
C THR A 81 37.33 -22.96 -3.92
N GLU A 82 37.14 -24.28 -4.10
CA GLU A 82 35.83 -24.93 -4.17
C GLU A 82 35.05 -24.73 -2.86
N THR A 83 35.67 -24.95 -1.70
CA THR A 83 35.05 -24.70 -0.39
C THR A 83 34.66 -23.24 -0.21
N LYS A 84 35.52 -22.29 -0.63
CA LYS A 84 35.20 -20.86 -0.58
C LYS A 84 34.02 -20.52 -1.50
N GLN A 85 34.02 -21.06 -2.72
CA GLN A 85 32.93 -20.87 -3.68
C GLN A 85 31.62 -21.46 -3.17
N GLU A 86 31.61 -22.67 -2.60
CA GLU A 86 30.44 -23.29 -1.98
C GLU A 86 29.88 -22.40 -0.85
N SER A 87 30.74 -21.88 0.02
CA SER A 87 30.33 -20.96 1.09
C SER A 87 29.77 -19.65 0.55
N GLU A 88 30.39 -19.06 -0.48
CA GLU A 88 29.90 -17.84 -1.12
C GLU A 88 28.55 -18.08 -1.83
N ILE A 89 28.37 -19.23 -2.50
CA ILE A 89 27.11 -19.63 -3.13
C ILE A 89 26.00 -19.85 -2.10
N ALA A 90 26.31 -20.52 -0.98
CA ALA A 90 25.35 -20.69 0.12
C ALA A 90 24.90 -19.33 0.68
N ALA A 91 25.86 -18.44 0.97
CA ALA A 91 25.56 -17.10 1.47
C ALA A 91 24.77 -16.24 0.46
N LEU A 92 25.01 -16.41 -0.84
CA LEU A 92 24.23 -15.77 -1.91
C LEU A 92 22.79 -16.32 -1.95
N THR A 93 22.63 -17.63 -1.79
CA THR A 93 21.31 -18.29 -1.77
C THR A 93 20.49 -17.82 -0.58
N ASP A 94 21.09 -17.74 0.61
CA ASP A 94 20.43 -17.22 1.82
C ASP A 94 19.99 -15.76 1.65
N ARG A 95 20.84 -14.93 1.04
CA ARG A 95 20.50 -13.53 0.70
C ARG A 95 19.36 -13.45 -0.31
N GLN A 96 19.34 -14.33 -1.31
CA GLN A 96 18.28 -14.36 -2.31
C GLN A 96 16.93 -14.74 -1.68
N ASN A 97 16.92 -15.73 -0.79
CA ASN A 97 15.72 -16.15 -0.06
C ASN A 97 15.21 -15.02 0.85
N ALA A 98 16.09 -14.41 1.64
CA ALA A 98 15.71 -13.27 2.49
C ALA A 98 15.18 -12.07 1.68
N THR A 99 15.74 -11.83 0.49
CA THR A 99 15.25 -10.77 -0.42
C THR A 99 13.86 -11.11 -0.96
N ALA A 100 13.60 -12.37 -1.32
CA ALA A 100 12.27 -12.81 -1.77
C ALA A 100 11.22 -12.62 -0.66
N GLU A 101 11.53 -13.01 0.58
CA GLU A 101 10.65 -12.79 1.73
C GLU A 101 10.35 -11.30 1.96
N GLN A 102 11.36 -10.42 1.84
CA GLN A 102 11.16 -8.97 1.96
C GLN A 102 10.28 -8.41 0.84
N VAL A 103 10.43 -8.89 -0.40
CA VAL A 103 9.58 -8.49 -1.53
C VAL A 103 8.14 -8.93 -1.29
N ASP A 104 7.91 -10.14 -0.77
CA ASP A 104 6.57 -10.62 -0.46
C ASP A 104 5.91 -9.81 0.68
N GLN A 105 6.68 -9.44 1.71
CA GLN A 105 6.22 -8.55 2.78
C GLN A 105 5.86 -7.15 2.25
N LEU A 106 6.65 -6.61 1.32
CA LEU A 106 6.39 -5.32 0.68
C LEU A 106 5.12 -5.37 -0.16
N ASN A 107 4.95 -6.42 -0.98
CA ASN A 107 3.74 -6.60 -1.79
C ASN A 107 2.49 -6.68 -0.90
N THR A 108 2.54 -7.46 0.17
CA THR A 108 1.44 -7.58 1.15
C THR A 108 1.09 -6.21 1.78
N SER A 109 2.12 -5.43 2.13
CA SER A 109 1.93 -4.09 2.71
C SER A 109 1.29 -3.11 1.72
N VAL A 110 1.72 -3.16 0.45
CA VAL A 110 1.17 -2.33 -0.62
C VAL A 110 -0.29 -2.68 -0.87
N GLU A 111 -0.63 -3.96 -1.02
CA GLU A 111 -2.01 -4.43 -1.21
C GLU A 111 -2.92 -3.97 -0.07
N THR A 112 -2.45 -4.07 1.18
CA THR A 112 -3.20 -3.60 2.36
C THR A 112 -3.48 -2.10 2.32
N ILE A 113 -2.53 -1.29 1.80
CA ILE A 113 -2.67 0.17 1.74
C ILE A 113 -3.58 0.61 0.59
N ILE A 114 -3.49 -0.04 -0.58
CA ILE A 114 -4.17 0.40 -1.82
C ILE A 114 -5.48 -0.35 -2.13
N GLY A 115 -5.76 -1.47 -1.44
CA GLY A 115 -6.98 -2.26 -1.61
C GLY A 115 -7.01 -3.20 -2.82
N GLY A 116 -5.93 -3.29 -3.60
CA GLY A 116 -5.86 -4.10 -4.82
C GLY A 116 -6.39 -3.38 -6.08
N SER A 117 -6.51 -4.12 -7.19
CA SER A 117 -6.81 -3.59 -8.54
C SER A 117 -8.29 -3.63 -8.96
N ASN A 118 -9.20 -4.06 -8.08
CA ASN A 118 -10.62 -4.11 -8.40
C ASN A 118 -11.23 -2.71 -8.36
N ASN A 119 -12.31 -2.48 -9.10
CA ASN A 119 -12.97 -1.16 -9.11
C ASN A 119 -13.86 -0.93 -7.87
N ASN A 120 -14.30 -2.00 -7.21
CA ASN A 120 -15.23 -1.98 -6.08
C ASN A 120 -14.73 -2.89 -4.95
N LEU A 121 -14.94 -2.43 -3.72
CA LEU A 121 -14.78 -3.21 -2.48
C LEU A 121 -16.15 -3.36 -1.81
N ASP A 122 -16.74 -4.54 -1.91
CA ASP A 122 -18.02 -4.87 -1.28
C ASP A 122 -17.78 -5.62 0.04
N LEU A 123 -18.34 -5.12 1.13
CA LEU A 123 -18.23 -5.71 2.47
C LEU A 123 -19.63 -5.96 3.03
N TYR A 124 -19.88 -7.15 3.54
CA TYR A 124 -21.20 -7.56 4.03
C TYR A 124 -21.23 -7.65 5.56
N VAL A 125 -22.32 -7.19 6.15
CA VAL A 125 -22.57 -7.17 7.60
C VAL A 125 -23.92 -7.83 7.91
N SER A 126 -23.93 -8.72 8.90
CA SER A 126 -25.14 -9.40 9.35
C SER A 126 -25.05 -9.72 10.83
N ALA A 127 -25.93 -9.13 11.65
CA ALA A 127 -25.98 -9.42 13.09
C ALA A 127 -26.34 -10.89 13.40
N GLU A 128 -27.08 -11.56 12.51
CA GLU A 128 -27.54 -12.95 12.70
C GLU A 128 -26.52 -13.98 12.19
N LYS A 129 -25.92 -13.73 11.02
CA LYS A 129 -25.06 -14.70 10.32
C LYS A 129 -23.57 -14.38 10.41
N GLY A 130 -23.23 -13.15 10.80
CA GLY A 130 -21.87 -12.65 10.74
C GLY A 130 -21.02 -13.04 11.94
N SER A 131 -19.70 -12.93 11.76
CA SER A 131 -18.71 -13.11 12.82
C SER A 131 -17.57 -12.11 12.66
N ASP A 132 -17.23 -11.38 13.72
CA ASP A 132 -16.07 -10.47 13.69
C ASP A 132 -14.73 -11.21 13.87
N GLN A 133 -14.77 -12.50 14.20
CA GLN A 133 -13.57 -13.34 14.35
C GLN A 133 -13.32 -14.22 13.12
N ALA A 134 -14.40 -14.75 12.52
CA ALA A 134 -14.32 -15.72 11.43
C ALA A 134 -14.92 -15.23 10.10
N GLY A 135 -15.63 -14.10 10.11
CA GLY A 135 -16.11 -13.45 8.88
C GLY A 135 -14.95 -12.87 8.09
N ASP A 136 -15.05 -12.94 6.77
CA ASP A 136 -14.06 -12.35 5.85
C ASP A 136 -14.66 -11.16 5.07
N GLY A 137 -15.91 -10.79 5.36
CA GLY A 137 -16.60 -9.67 4.74
C GLY A 137 -17.27 -10.01 3.42
N THR A 138 -17.20 -11.25 2.94
CA THR A 138 -17.99 -11.75 1.81
C THR A 138 -19.46 -11.94 2.18
N GLU A 139 -20.33 -12.09 1.18
CA GLU A 139 -21.76 -12.31 1.41
C GLU A 139 -22.03 -13.64 2.13
N GLU A 140 -21.22 -14.67 1.87
CA GLU A 140 -21.30 -15.99 2.51
C GLU A 140 -20.77 -15.99 3.95
N LYS A 141 -19.81 -15.10 4.27
CA LYS A 141 -19.19 -14.96 5.59
C LYS A 141 -19.10 -13.49 6.02
N PRO A 142 -20.24 -12.84 6.29
CA PRO A 142 -20.28 -11.43 6.63
C PRO A 142 -19.64 -11.15 8.00
N PHE A 143 -19.30 -9.90 8.26
CA PHE A 143 -18.96 -9.44 9.61
C PHE A 143 -20.21 -9.33 10.48
N ALA A 144 -20.07 -9.45 11.80
CA ALA A 144 -21.19 -9.28 12.73
C ALA A 144 -21.51 -7.80 12.96
N THR A 145 -20.48 -6.95 12.92
CA THR A 145 -20.58 -5.52 13.23
C THR A 145 -20.21 -4.63 12.06
N ILE A 146 -20.82 -3.43 12.02
CA ILE A 146 -20.53 -2.43 10.99
C ILE A 146 -19.10 -1.90 11.18
N GLN A 147 -18.66 -1.72 12.43
CA GLN A 147 -17.29 -1.26 12.70
C GLN A 147 -16.23 -2.22 12.18
N THR A 148 -16.44 -3.54 12.27
CA THR A 148 -15.47 -4.52 11.74
C THR A 148 -15.34 -4.43 10.22
N ALA A 149 -16.45 -4.22 9.50
CA ALA A 149 -16.42 -3.94 8.07
C ALA A 149 -15.67 -2.62 7.77
N VAL A 150 -15.97 -1.54 8.50
CA VAL A 150 -15.25 -0.25 8.36
C VAL A 150 -13.73 -0.42 8.56
N ASN A 151 -13.31 -1.26 9.50
CA ASN A 151 -11.89 -1.52 9.77
C ASN A 151 -11.17 -2.24 8.64
N GLN A 152 -11.88 -2.86 7.69
CA GLN A 152 -11.29 -3.48 6.50
C GLN A 152 -11.04 -2.47 5.37
N ILE A 153 -11.54 -1.24 5.49
CA ILE A 153 -11.37 -0.23 4.44
C ILE A 153 -9.89 0.21 4.42
N PRO A 154 -9.20 0.11 3.26
CA PRO A 154 -7.84 0.59 3.12
C PRO A 154 -7.71 2.09 3.41
N LEU A 155 -6.58 2.51 3.96
CA LEU A 155 -6.32 3.92 4.27
C LEU A 155 -6.36 4.81 3.01
N ILE A 156 -5.92 4.28 1.86
CA ILE A 156 -5.98 4.94 0.57
C ILE A 156 -6.75 4.04 -0.40
N CYS A 157 -8.03 4.33 -0.60
CA CYS A 157 -8.91 3.51 -1.43
C CYS A 157 -9.31 4.28 -2.68
N THR A 158 -8.85 3.84 -3.85
CA THR A 158 -9.29 4.38 -5.15
C THR A 158 -10.61 3.76 -5.63
N GLN A 159 -11.02 2.66 -5.01
CA GLN A 159 -12.23 1.89 -5.32
C GLN A 159 -13.48 2.55 -4.74
N VAL A 160 -14.64 2.12 -5.24
CA VAL A 160 -15.92 2.40 -4.58
C VAL A 160 -16.12 1.35 -3.49
N VAL A 161 -16.16 1.79 -2.22
CA VAL A 161 -16.43 0.92 -1.08
C VAL A 161 -17.94 0.89 -0.82
N THR A 162 -18.53 -0.30 -0.73
CA THR A 162 -19.93 -0.45 -0.28
C THR A 162 -20.00 -1.43 0.89
N ILE A 163 -20.53 -0.95 2.01
CA ILE A 163 -20.92 -1.78 3.15
C ILE A 163 -22.41 -2.11 3.00
N TRP A 164 -22.70 -3.38 2.73
CA TRP A 164 -24.04 -3.94 2.61
C TRP A 164 -24.47 -4.54 3.95
N ILE A 165 -25.58 -4.03 4.50
CA ILE A 165 -26.03 -4.40 5.83
C ILE A 165 -27.36 -5.17 5.76
N ASP A 166 -27.38 -6.38 6.29
CA ASP A 166 -28.61 -7.16 6.50
C ASP A 166 -29.50 -6.47 7.54
N ASN A 167 -30.81 -6.70 7.43
CA ASN A 167 -31.82 -6.19 8.35
C ASN A 167 -31.46 -6.52 9.81
N GLY A 168 -31.55 -5.53 10.69
CA GLY A 168 -31.08 -5.71 12.06
C GLY A 168 -30.97 -4.41 12.84
N VAL A 169 -30.56 -4.57 14.10
CA VAL A 169 -30.31 -3.48 15.04
C VAL A 169 -28.84 -3.52 15.44
N TYR A 170 -28.10 -2.48 15.07
CA TYR A 170 -26.66 -2.32 15.27
C TYR A 170 -26.43 -1.15 16.22
N LEU A 171 -26.38 -1.43 17.52
CA LEU A 171 -26.21 -0.43 18.58
C LEU A 171 -24.73 -0.05 18.77
N GLU A 172 -24.11 0.37 17.68
CA GLU A 172 -22.68 0.68 17.59
C GLU A 172 -22.44 2.19 17.40
N ASP A 173 -21.31 2.67 17.91
CA ASP A 173 -20.76 3.98 17.58
C ASP A 173 -19.73 3.82 16.46
N VAL A 174 -20.20 3.74 15.21
CA VAL A 174 -19.33 3.50 14.05
C VAL A 174 -18.52 4.76 13.75
N VAL A 175 -17.20 4.59 13.64
CA VAL A 175 -16.24 5.67 13.34
C VAL A 175 -15.39 5.27 12.14
N VAL A 176 -15.54 6.03 11.05
CA VAL A 176 -14.65 6.03 9.89
C VAL A 176 -13.65 7.17 10.10
N LYS A 177 -12.36 6.86 10.27
CA LYS A 177 -11.35 7.84 10.62
C LYS A 177 -10.09 7.73 9.78
N ASN A 178 -9.53 8.86 9.36
CA ASN A 178 -8.25 8.94 8.63
C ASN A 178 -8.21 8.13 7.32
N ILE A 179 -9.35 8.01 6.64
CA ILE A 179 -9.44 7.28 5.35
C ILE A 179 -9.52 8.28 4.20
N ASN A 180 -8.71 8.04 3.17
CA ASN A 180 -8.78 8.72 1.89
C ASN A 180 -9.40 7.77 0.87
N ALA A 181 -10.70 7.93 0.60
CA ALA A 181 -11.44 7.05 -0.31
C ALA A 181 -12.09 7.86 -1.43
N SER A 182 -12.22 7.27 -2.62
CA SER A 182 -13.02 7.88 -3.69
C SER A 182 -14.48 7.98 -3.23
N GLN A 183 -15.07 6.84 -2.86
CA GLN A 183 -16.45 6.74 -2.37
C GLN A 183 -16.58 5.68 -1.27
N ILE A 184 -17.37 5.99 -0.22
CA ILE A 184 -17.80 5.00 0.78
C ILE A 184 -19.32 5.07 0.91
N HIS A 185 -19.99 3.96 0.66
CA HIS A 185 -21.44 3.81 0.80
C HIS A 185 -21.75 2.87 1.95
N ILE A 186 -22.62 3.31 2.87
CA ILE A 186 -23.14 2.48 3.97
C ILE A 186 -24.65 2.41 3.81
N ARG A 187 -25.17 1.20 3.54
CA ARG A 187 -26.57 1.01 3.12
C ARG A 187 -27.13 -0.37 3.46
N PRO A 188 -28.46 -0.50 3.54
CA PRO A 188 -29.11 -1.82 3.55
C PRO A 188 -28.77 -2.61 2.29
N LYS A 189 -28.70 -3.93 2.47
CA LYS A 189 -28.67 -4.91 1.38
C LYS A 189 -29.98 -4.93 0.60
N ASP A 190 -31.09 -4.88 1.33
CA ASP A 190 -32.44 -4.85 0.75
C ASP A 190 -32.78 -3.48 0.13
N ASN A 191 -33.80 -3.49 -0.74
CA ASN A 191 -34.30 -2.27 -1.36
C ASN A 191 -34.90 -1.31 -0.32
N VAL A 192 -34.64 -0.02 -0.51
CA VAL A 192 -35.13 1.06 0.35
C VAL A 192 -36.29 1.77 -0.36
N ASP A 193 -37.39 2.00 0.36
CA ASP A 193 -38.45 2.88 -0.10
C ASP A 193 -37.98 4.35 -0.05
N ASP A 194 -37.66 4.90 -1.22
CA ASP A 194 -37.19 6.27 -1.39
C ASP A 194 -38.26 7.32 -1.06
N ASP A 195 -39.54 6.95 -1.04
CA ASP A 195 -40.67 7.82 -0.68
C ASP A 195 -41.07 7.68 0.80
N GLY A 196 -40.40 6.81 1.56
CA GLY A 196 -40.64 6.60 2.99
C GLY A 196 -40.47 7.86 3.84
N TYR A 197 -39.83 8.92 3.30
CA TYR A 197 -39.76 10.23 3.94
C TYR A 197 -41.11 10.93 4.06
N THR A 198 -42.09 10.59 3.24
CA THR A 198 -43.42 11.23 3.27
C THR A 198 -44.22 10.81 4.51
N THR A 199 -44.04 9.57 4.96
CA THR A 199 -44.80 8.93 6.05
C THR A 199 -43.96 8.68 7.31
N GLY A 200 -42.63 8.76 7.21
CA GLY A 200 -41.73 8.36 8.28
C GLY A 200 -41.64 6.84 8.46
N ALA A 201 -41.66 6.10 7.35
CA ALA A 201 -41.54 4.65 7.35
C ALA A 201 -40.29 4.18 8.13
N ASP A 202 -40.45 3.08 8.86
CA ASP A 202 -39.32 2.44 9.55
C ASP A 202 -38.33 1.88 8.52
N ARG A 203 -37.05 1.92 8.86
CA ARG A 203 -35.99 1.30 8.08
C ARG A 203 -35.61 -0.04 8.70
N SER A 204 -35.26 -0.98 7.83
CA SER A 204 -34.93 -2.36 8.23
C SER A 204 -33.57 -2.47 8.93
N VAL A 205 -32.67 -1.53 8.65
CA VAL A 205 -31.38 -1.40 9.32
C VAL A 205 -31.42 -0.22 10.28
N LYS A 206 -31.20 -0.51 11.57
CA LYS A 206 -31.24 0.46 12.67
C LYS A 206 -29.84 0.63 13.25
N VAL A 207 -29.39 1.86 13.41
CA VAL A 207 -28.04 2.22 13.88
C VAL A 207 -28.09 3.26 14.99
N ARG A 208 -27.15 3.20 15.94
CA ARG A 208 -26.99 4.28 16.93
C ARG A 208 -26.29 5.48 16.35
N ARG A 209 -25.09 5.28 15.82
CA ARG A 209 -24.27 6.36 15.28
C ARG A 209 -23.35 5.91 14.17
N ILE A 210 -23.20 6.76 13.16
CA ILE A 210 -22.16 6.65 12.14
C ILE A 210 -21.46 8.01 12.00
N SER A 211 -20.14 8.00 12.06
CA SER A 211 -19.33 9.20 11.99
C SER A 211 -18.15 9.07 11.02
N PHE A 212 -17.87 10.18 10.31
CA PHE A 212 -16.69 10.34 9.46
C PHE A 212 -15.81 11.45 10.04
N SER A 213 -14.54 11.17 10.31
CA SER A 213 -13.61 12.11 10.94
C SER A 213 -12.25 12.10 10.25
N TYR A 214 -11.79 13.26 9.77
CA TYR A 214 -10.50 13.38 9.09
C TYR A 214 -10.41 12.49 7.83
N CYS A 215 -11.50 12.37 7.08
CA CYS A 215 -11.59 11.53 5.88
C CYS A 215 -11.73 12.38 4.61
N SER A 216 -11.06 11.99 3.52
CA SER A 216 -11.26 12.62 2.20
C SER A 216 -12.08 11.71 1.28
N GLY A 217 -12.98 12.28 0.48
CA GLY A 217 -13.87 11.52 -0.39
C GLY A 217 -15.33 11.97 -0.41
N TYR A 218 -16.14 11.17 -1.11
CA TYR A 218 -17.60 11.22 -1.07
C TYR A 218 -18.15 10.07 -0.24
N PHE A 219 -18.94 10.38 0.79
CA PHE A 219 -19.52 9.39 1.69
C PHE A 219 -21.03 9.42 1.58
N ARG A 220 -21.67 8.26 1.59
CA ARG A 220 -23.12 8.16 1.56
C ARG A 220 -23.62 7.23 2.65
N ILE A 221 -24.46 7.76 3.52
CA ILE A 221 -25.30 6.99 4.42
C ILE A 221 -26.69 6.98 3.79
N TYR A 222 -27.21 5.78 3.49
CA TYR A 222 -28.46 5.63 2.77
C TYR A 222 -29.39 4.61 3.43
N GLY A 223 -30.65 4.98 3.66
CA GLY A 223 -31.69 4.02 4.03
C GLY A 223 -31.64 3.49 5.47
N LEU A 224 -30.96 4.19 6.39
CA LEU A 224 -30.79 3.74 7.77
C LEU A 224 -31.73 4.46 8.73
N GLN A 225 -32.10 3.82 9.85
CA GLN A 225 -32.86 4.43 10.92
C GLN A 225 -31.99 4.67 12.16
N GLY A 226 -32.01 5.91 12.68
CA GLY A 226 -31.42 6.24 13.97
C GLY A 226 -32.25 5.66 15.12
N VAL A 227 -31.59 4.90 15.99
CA VAL A 227 -32.15 4.35 17.23
C VAL A 227 -31.17 4.53 18.38
N ASP A 228 -31.61 4.29 19.61
CA ASP A 228 -30.78 4.42 20.80
C ASP A 228 -30.07 5.79 20.90
N GLN A 229 -30.77 6.83 20.42
CA GLN A 229 -30.26 8.20 20.31
C GLN A 229 -30.00 8.84 21.67
N ALA A 230 -30.56 8.27 22.74
CA ALA A 230 -30.25 8.64 24.12
C ALA A 230 -28.78 8.43 24.50
N ASN A 231 -28.09 7.51 23.81
CA ASN A 231 -26.71 7.12 24.10
C ASN A 231 -25.69 7.72 23.12
N THR A 232 -26.09 8.71 22.31
CA THR A 232 -25.19 9.45 21.42
C THR A 232 -25.50 10.95 21.45
N SER A 233 -24.53 11.78 21.04
CA SER A 233 -24.76 13.22 20.81
C SER A 233 -25.23 13.51 19.39
N SER A 234 -25.03 12.57 18.47
CA SER A 234 -25.52 12.67 17.10
C SER A 234 -25.58 11.33 16.39
N THR A 235 -26.61 11.11 15.58
CA THR A 235 -26.78 9.87 14.81
C THR A 235 -25.86 9.84 13.59
N PHE A 236 -25.87 10.89 12.77
CA PHE A 236 -25.06 10.96 11.55
C PHE A 236 -24.12 12.16 11.65
N TYR A 237 -22.82 11.91 11.62
CA TYR A 237 -21.82 12.93 11.89
C TYR A 237 -20.72 12.96 10.84
N ILE A 238 -20.32 14.16 10.44
CA ILE A 238 -19.13 14.40 9.64
C ILE A 238 -18.31 15.54 10.23
N GLU A 239 -17.00 15.33 10.35
CA GLU A 239 -16.05 16.34 10.82
C GLU A 239 -14.75 16.33 10.04
N ASN A 240 -14.25 17.53 9.67
CA ASN A 240 -12.97 17.72 9.00
C ASN A 240 -12.80 16.74 7.82
N SER A 241 -13.85 16.61 7.01
CA SER A 241 -13.96 15.56 6.01
C SER A 241 -14.57 16.07 4.70
N GLY A 242 -14.44 15.29 3.62
CA GLY A 242 -14.82 15.68 2.25
C GLY A 242 -16.30 16.06 2.07
N TYR A 243 -17.15 15.07 1.84
CA TYR A 243 -18.58 15.27 1.59
C TYR A 243 -19.41 14.12 2.13
N LEU A 244 -20.46 14.39 2.90
CA LEU A 244 -21.44 13.38 3.35
C LEU A 244 -22.81 13.61 2.72
N ALA A 245 -23.32 12.60 2.01
CA ALA A 245 -24.73 12.49 1.64
C ALA A 245 -25.47 11.64 2.68
N VAL A 246 -26.46 12.23 3.34
CA VAL A 246 -27.40 11.52 4.24
C VAL A 246 -28.74 11.43 3.53
N ALA A 247 -29.13 10.23 3.16
CA ALA A 247 -30.23 10.02 2.22
C ALA A 247 -31.18 8.92 2.70
N CYS A 248 -32.50 9.09 2.54
CA CYS A 248 -33.46 8.05 2.90
C CYS A 248 -33.37 7.60 4.36
N VAL A 249 -32.92 8.46 5.28
CA VAL A 249 -32.79 8.11 6.70
C VAL A 249 -34.06 8.47 7.48
N THR A 250 -34.24 7.81 8.63
CA THR A 250 -35.35 8.07 9.54
C THR A 250 -34.82 8.22 10.98
N CYS A 251 -35.13 9.31 11.67
CA CYS A 251 -34.86 9.46 13.12
C CYS A 251 -36.15 9.90 13.83
N LYS A 252 -36.69 9.06 14.74
CA LYS A 252 -38.02 9.29 15.35
C LYS A 252 -38.07 9.17 16.87
N GLU A 253 -37.02 8.67 17.52
CA GLU A 253 -37.00 8.62 18.98
C GLU A 253 -37.01 10.03 19.56
N ASP A 254 -37.69 10.20 20.70
CA ASP A 254 -37.80 11.50 21.35
C ASP A 254 -36.48 11.89 22.00
N THR A 255 -35.78 12.83 21.38
CA THR A 255 -34.53 13.39 21.88
C THR A 255 -34.70 14.81 22.38
N LYS A 256 -35.91 15.37 22.40
CA LYS A 256 -36.18 16.80 22.67
C LYS A 256 -35.67 17.29 24.02
N SER A 257 -35.61 16.41 25.02
CA SER A 257 -35.10 16.70 26.35
C SER A 257 -33.59 16.45 26.50
N ILE A 258 -32.96 15.82 25.51
CA ILE A 258 -31.53 15.51 25.51
C ILE A 258 -30.78 16.74 25.02
N LYS A 259 -30.09 17.39 25.95
CA LYS A 259 -29.28 18.57 25.67
C LYS A 259 -28.25 18.26 24.58
N ASP A 260 -28.10 19.18 23.63
CA ASP A 260 -27.10 19.15 22.56
C ASP A 260 -27.20 17.97 21.57
N HIS A 261 -28.23 17.11 21.65
CA HIS A 261 -28.48 16.05 20.67
C HIS A 261 -28.82 16.62 19.28
N VAL A 262 -28.16 16.09 18.24
CA VAL A 262 -28.38 16.48 16.84
C VAL A 262 -28.52 15.25 15.95
N ALA A 263 -29.60 15.10 15.19
CA ALA A 263 -29.74 13.95 14.29
C ALA A 263 -28.64 13.92 13.19
N VAL A 264 -28.40 15.04 12.51
CA VAL A 264 -27.34 15.19 11.49
C VAL A 264 -26.43 16.37 11.81
N ARG A 265 -25.14 16.12 12.04
CA ARG A 265 -24.15 17.16 12.38
C ARG A 265 -23.02 17.19 11.35
N ALA A 266 -22.66 18.40 10.92
CA ALA A 266 -21.51 18.64 10.05
C ALA A 266 -20.61 19.73 10.65
N ASN A 267 -19.32 19.40 10.84
CA ASN A 267 -18.28 20.30 11.32
C ASN A 267 -17.17 20.41 10.27
N ALA A 268 -16.83 21.61 9.80
CA ALA A 268 -15.73 21.80 8.84
C ALA A 268 -15.77 20.82 7.64
N ALA A 269 -16.96 20.56 7.13
CA ALA A 269 -17.23 19.55 6.10
C ALA A 269 -18.45 19.93 5.26
N LYS A 270 -18.63 19.27 4.11
CA LYS A 270 -19.84 19.42 3.29
C LYS A 270 -20.84 18.31 3.62
N CYS A 271 -22.12 18.67 3.72
CA CYS A 271 -23.18 17.69 3.96
C CYS A 271 -24.43 17.96 3.12
N HIS A 272 -25.05 16.92 2.61
CA HIS A 272 -26.29 16.99 1.85
C HIS A 272 -27.30 16.01 2.39
N ILE A 273 -28.44 16.53 2.83
CA ILE A 273 -29.54 15.76 3.41
C ILE A 273 -30.71 15.77 2.44
N TYR A 274 -31.21 14.59 2.05
CA TYR A 274 -32.35 14.45 1.15
C TYR A 274 -33.16 13.17 1.41
N ASN A 275 -34.41 13.15 0.95
CA ASN A 275 -35.34 12.03 1.09
C ASN A 275 -35.44 11.48 2.51
N SER A 276 -35.32 12.32 3.55
CA SER A 276 -35.20 11.85 4.94
C SER A 276 -36.33 12.35 5.85
N TYR A 277 -36.63 11.62 6.91
CA TYR A 277 -37.68 11.93 7.88
C TYR A 277 -37.16 12.08 9.30
N PHE A 278 -37.54 13.18 9.96
CA PHE A 278 -37.10 13.50 11.32
C PHE A 278 -38.27 13.89 12.22
N GLU A 279 -38.45 13.19 13.34
CA GLU A 279 -39.53 13.45 14.27
C GLU A 279 -39.05 13.39 15.72
N ASN A 280 -39.61 14.26 16.57
CA ASN A 280 -39.28 14.36 18.00
C ASN A 280 -37.79 14.59 18.28
N GLN A 281 -37.09 15.34 17.43
CA GLN A 281 -35.68 15.65 17.62
C GLN A 281 -35.47 16.96 18.39
N ASN A 282 -34.43 17.02 19.22
CA ASN A 282 -34.00 18.31 19.80
C ASN A 282 -33.48 19.24 18.71
N THR A 283 -32.41 18.85 18.01
CA THR A 283 -31.96 19.54 16.80
C THR A 283 -31.89 18.54 15.66
N VAL A 284 -32.44 18.90 14.49
CA VAL A 284 -32.39 17.99 13.33
C VAL A 284 -31.06 18.13 12.59
N ILE A 285 -30.71 19.34 12.15
CA ILE A 285 -29.46 19.59 11.40
C ILE A 285 -28.64 20.67 12.10
N HIS A 286 -27.35 20.40 12.32
CA HIS A 286 -26.39 21.38 12.85
C HIS A 286 -25.18 21.48 11.92
N SER A 287 -24.95 22.68 11.39
CA SER A 287 -23.77 23.06 10.62
C SER A 287 -22.86 23.93 11.49
N ALA A 288 -21.60 23.54 11.65
CA ALA A 288 -20.64 24.29 12.45
C ALA A 288 -19.23 24.36 11.83
N LEU A 289 -18.42 25.31 12.32
CA LEU A 289 -16.98 25.38 12.04
C LEU A 289 -16.64 25.40 10.53
N LEU A 290 -17.25 26.32 9.78
CA LEU A 290 -17.10 26.45 8.32
C LEU A 290 -17.66 25.28 7.48
N ALA A 291 -18.55 24.46 8.05
CA ALA A 291 -19.31 23.51 7.27
C ALA A 291 -20.25 24.19 6.26
N ASP A 292 -20.54 23.51 5.14
CA ASP A 292 -21.57 23.91 4.18
C ASP A 292 -22.59 22.79 4.02
N VAL A 293 -23.85 23.07 4.36
CA VAL A 293 -24.91 22.05 4.40
C VAL A 293 -26.06 22.40 3.46
N LEU A 294 -26.50 21.42 2.66
CA LEU A 294 -27.72 21.50 1.86
C LEU A 294 -28.79 20.58 2.45
N ALA A 295 -29.92 21.14 2.85
CA ALA A 295 -31.14 20.37 3.11
C ALA A 295 -32.05 20.46 1.87
N SER A 296 -32.15 19.38 1.09
CA SER A 296 -33.00 19.31 -0.11
C SER A 296 -34.49 19.50 0.19
N SER A 297 -35.28 19.73 -0.87
CA SER A 297 -36.73 19.91 -0.78
C SER A 297 -37.50 18.69 -0.30
N LEU A 298 -36.98 17.49 -0.54
CA LEU A 298 -37.62 16.22 -0.18
C LEU A 298 -37.15 15.73 1.20
N ASN A 299 -37.20 16.59 2.20
CA ASN A 299 -37.06 16.16 3.59
C ASN A 299 -38.36 16.50 4.31
N ASN A 300 -38.74 15.70 5.29
CA ASN A 300 -39.98 15.88 6.02
C ASN A 300 -39.79 15.56 7.50
N GLY A 301 -40.77 15.89 8.32
CA GLY A 301 -40.67 15.73 9.75
C GLY A 301 -41.69 16.55 10.51
N LYS A 302 -41.80 16.29 11.81
CA LYS A 302 -42.71 17.00 12.71
C LYS A 302 -42.21 16.96 14.15
N ASN A 303 -42.77 17.84 14.98
CA ASN A 303 -42.56 17.86 16.44
C ASN A 303 -41.11 18.06 16.92
N ASN A 304 -40.21 18.52 16.05
CA ASN A 304 -38.82 18.83 16.41
C ASN A 304 -38.72 20.18 17.14
N ASN A 305 -37.79 20.34 18.08
CA ASN A 305 -37.55 21.64 18.73
C ASN A 305 -36.90 22.61 17.74
N ILE A 306 -35.76 22.23 17.17
CA ILE A 306 -34.98 23.05 16.24
C ILE A 306 -34.74 22.29 14.93
N GLY A 307 -35.07 22.92 13.79
CA GLY A 307 -34.87 22.34 12.46
C GLY A 307 -33.43 22.43 11.99
N MET A 308 -32.90 23.66 11.90
CA MET A 308 -31.56 23.93 11.39
C MET A 308 -30.83 24.94 12.27
N VAL A 309 -29.60 24.59 12.66
CA VAL A 309 -28.68 25.47 13.37
C VAL A 309 -27.46 25.73 12.50
N ALA A 310 -27.14 27.01 12.25
CA ALA A 310 -25.89 27.42 11.62
C ALA A 310 -25.01 28.15 12.64
N ASN A 311 -23.83 27.63 12.94
CA ASN A 311 -22.89 28.18 13.91
C ASN A 311 -21.49 28.39 13.31
N ASN A 312 -21.13 29.63 12.96
CA ASN A 312 -19.90 29.91 12.18
C ASN A 312 -19.82 29.08 10.88
N ALA A 313 -20.95 28.86 10.21
CA ALA A 313 -21.09 27.95 9.08
C ALA A 313 -22.25 28.35 8.16
N THR A 314 -22.34 27.76 6.97
CA THR A 314 -23.41 28.04 5.99
C THR A 314 -24.38 26.88 5.83
N MET A 315 -25.64 27.20 5.57
CA MET A 315 -26.67 26.22 5.22
C MET A 315 -27.62 26.73 4.13
N ARG A 316 -28.14 25.82 3.31
CA ARG A 316 -29.21 26.06 2.34
C ARG A 316 -30.45 25.24 2.72
N ASP A 317 -31.55 25.93 2.99
CA ASP A 317 -32.87 25.31 3.25
C ASP A 317 -33.70 25.25 1.96
N GLY A 318 -33.72 24.07 1.33
CA GLY A 318 -34.55 23.76 0.18
C GLY A 318 -35.94 23.26 0.52
N MET A 319 -36.25 22.96 1.79
CA MET A 319 -37.54 22.43 2.22
C MET A 319 -38.66 23.48 2.08
N SER A 320 -39.91 23.02 1.93
CA SER A 320 -41.07 23.92 1.84
C SER A 320 -41.23 24.76 3.11
N LYS A 321 -41.47 26.07 2.95
CA LYS A 321 -41.75 27.00 4.07
C LYS A 321 -43.06 26.67 4.79
N THR A 322 -44.02 26.04 4.11
CA THR A 322 -45.34 25.71 4.66
C THR A 322 -45.33 24.43 5.52
N MET A 323 -44.22 23.70 5.52
CA MET A 323 -44.09 22.46 6.29
C MET A 323 -43.75 22.76 7.75
N ALA A 324 -44.53 22.20 8.68
CA ALA A 324 -44.34 22.31 10.13
C ALA A 324 -43.20 21.40 10.64
N PHE A 325 -42.00 21.62 10.12
CA PHE A 325 -40.84 20.76 10.37
C PHE A 325 -40.33 20.82 11.81
N ALA A 326 -40.29 22.01 12.41
CA ALA A 326 -39.80 22.25 13.77
C ALA A 326 -40.44 23.50 14.37
N THR A 327 -40.46 23.61 15.71
CA THR A 327 -40.90 24.81 16.43
C THR A 327 -40.04 26.02 16.07
N THR A 328 -38.71 25.86 16.14
CA THR A 328 -37.73 26.83 15.66
C THR A 328 -37.14 26.30 14.37
N ARG A 329 -37.62 26.77 13.22
CA ARG A 329 -37.14 26.28 11.92
C ARG A 329 -35.65 26.57 11.71
N HIS A 330 -35.24 27.81 11.95
CA HIS A 330 -33.87 28.29 11.74
C HIS A 330 -33.34 28.94 13.02
N GLN A 331 -32.13 28.59 13.40
CA GLN A 331 -31.38 29.21 14.49
C GLN A 331 -29.98 29.57 13.99
N ILE A 332 -29.65 30.86 14.13
CA ILE A 332 -28.34 31.39 13.74
C ILE A 332 -27.54 31.64 15.02
N VAL A 333 -26.30 31.15 15.05
CA VAL A 333 -25.36 31.30 16.16
C VAL A 333 -24.05 31.86 15.61
N ASN A 334 -23.44 32.80 16.34
CA ASN A 334 -22.20 33.47 15.92
C ASN A 334 -22.28 33.96 14.46
N SER A 335 -21.29 33.66 13.62
CA SER A 335 -21.24 34.06 12.21
C SER A 335 -21.95 33.07 11.26
N GLY A 336 -23.01 32.40 11.73
CA GLY A 336 -23.78 31.45 10.92
C GLY A 336 -24.64 32.14 9.85
N LEU A 337 -24.90 31.44 8.75
CA LEU A 337 -25.78 31.90 7.67
C LEU A 337 -26.69 30.78 7.18
N ILE A 338 -28.00 31.03 7.12
CA ILE A 338 -28.98 30.13 6.51
C ILE A 338 -29.63 30.85 5.33
N ILE A 339 -29.59 30.22 4.15
CA ILE A 339 -30.19 30.71 2.91
C ILE A 339 -31.43 29.87 2.63
N ALA A 340 -32.61 30.47 2.75
CA ALA A 340 -33.87 29.81 2.45
C ALA A 340 -34.21 29.88 0.94
N LYS A 341 -35.01 28.92 0.45
CA LYS A 341 -35.51 28.93 -0.94
C LYS A 341 -36.11 30.29 -1.32
N GLY A 342 -35.57 30.87 -2.40
CA GLY A 342 -36.00 32.17 -2.95
C GLY A 342 -35.43 33.41 -2.24
N GLN A 343 -34.50 33.26 -1.30
CA GLN A 343 -33.84 34.38 -0.64
C GLN A 343 -32.74 34.97 -1.53
N VAL A 344 -32.76 36.29 -1.71
CA VAL A 344 -31.69 37.06 -2.38
C VAL A 344 -30.79 37.64 -1.30
N LEU A 345 -29.47 37.43 -1.43
CA LEU A 345 -28.47 38.09 -0.58
C LEU A 345 -28.09 39.41 -1.24
N SER A 346 -28.41 40.53 -0.59
CA SER A 346 -28.12 41.90 -1.04
C SER A 346 -26.81 42.42 -0.49
#